data_AF-X1B257-F1
#
_entry.id   AF-X1B257-F1
#
_cell.length_a   1.000
_cell.length_b   1.000
_cell.length_c   1.000
_cell.angle_alpha   90.00
_cell.angle_beta   90.00
_cell.angle_gamma   90.00
#
_symmetry.space_group_name_H-M   'P 1'
#
loop_
_entity.id
_entity.type
_entity.pdbx_description
1 polymer ?
#
loop_
_entity_poly.entity_id
_entity_poly.type
_entity_poly.pdbx_seq_one_letter_code
_entity_poly.pdbx_strand_id
1 'polypeptide(L)'
;PVIGNGDINSPQTAGEMFRKYGVDGIMIGRATVGHPWIFKEIRYFLETGKLLPPLSINKIVDLAKTHFQKSVKCKGEPRGVYEMRRHFSTYFRGLPNFKKTRIRLLTTLDVNEITGILDEIAEKYGGLGI
;
A
#
# COMPACT_ATOMS: atom_id res chain seq x y z
N PRO A 1 26.37 -11.47 -5.78
CA PRO A 1 25.17 -11.08 -4.99
C PRO A 1 23.95 -11.90 -5.44
N VAL A 2 23.33 -12.65 -4.54
CA VAL A 2 22.14 -13.48 -4.75
C VAL A 2 20.92 -12.77 -4.17
N ILE A 3 19.85 -12.64 -4.97
CA ILE A 3 18.61 -11.98 -4.56
C ILE A 3 17.52 -13.02 -4.33
N GLY A 4 17.07 -13.15 -3.09
CA GLY A 4 15.93 -13.98 -2.71
C GLY A 4 14.60 -13.41 -3.19
N ASN A 5 13.73 -14.27 -3.72
CA ASN A 5 12.38 -13.92 -4.18
C ASN A 5 11.43 -15.06 -3.77
N GLY A 6 10.17 -14.72 -3.52
CA GLY A 6 9.08 -15.70 -3.34
C GLY A 6 8.35 -15.48 -2.03
N ASP A 7 7.04 -15.19 -2.12
CA ASP A 7 6.10 -15.11 -0.99
C ASP A 7 6.51 -14.25 0.23
N ILE A 8 7.43 -13.30 0.05
CA ILE A 8 7.80 -12.32 1.06
C ILE A 8 6.65 -11.32 1.23
N ASN A 9 5.85 -11.49 2.28
CA ASN A 9 4.66 -10.68 2.56
C ASN A 9 4.66 -10.04 3.96
N SER A 10 5.71 -10.25 4.74
CA SER A 10 5.85 -9.71 6.10
C SER A 10 7.31 -9.44 6.46
N PRO A 11 7.58 -8.58 7.46
CA PRO A 11 8.91 -8.41 8.04
C PRO A 11 9.56 -9.72 8.50
N GLN A 12 8.78 -10.61 9.08
CA GLN A 12 9.24 -11.90 9.58
C GLN A 12 9.70 -12.82 8.45
N THR A 13 8.86 -12.98 7.41
CA THR A 13 9.22 -13.78 6.23
C THR A 13 10.44 -13.21 5.52
N ALA A 14 10.60 -11.89 5.48
CA ALA A 14 11.81 -11.26 4.96
C ALA A 14 13.05 -11.65 5.80
N GLY A 15 12.97 -11.58 7.14
CA GLY A 15 14.04 -12.02 8.02
C GLY A 15 14.36 -13.51 7.92
N GLU A 16 13.35 -14.36 7.72
CA GLU A 16 13.54 -15.79 7.46
C GLU A 16 14.28 -16.04 6.14
N MET A 17 14.01 -15.27 5.09
CA MET A 17 14.72 -15.40 3.81
C MET A 17 16.22 -15.20 3.96
N PHE A 18 16.64 -14.16 4.68
CA PHE A 18 18.06 -13.93 4.98
C PHE A 18 18.64 -15.05 5.84
N ARG A 19 17.95 -15.45 6.90
CA ARG A 19 18.46 -16.41 7.88
C ARG A 19 18.56 -17.84 7.34
N LYS A 20 17.59 -18.26 6.54
CA LYS A 20 17.47 -19.64 6.03
C LYS A 20 18.30 -19.86 4.76
N TYR A 21 18.37 -18.86 3.88
CA TYR A 21 18.95 -19.03 2.55
C TYR A 21 20.24 -18.22 2.34
N GLY A 22 20.63 -17.35 3.27
CA GLY A 22 21.89 -16.59 3.19
C GLY A 22 21.95 -15.65 1.98
N VAL A 23 20.81 -15.12 1.53
CA VAL A 23 20.74 -14.23 0.36
C VAL A 23 21.34 -12.85 0.68
N ASP A 24 21.95 -12.21 -0.33
CA ASP A 24 22.54 -10.87 -0.20
C ASP A 24 21.47 -9.76 -0.22
N GLY A 25 20.28 -10.07 -0.72
CA GLY A 25 19.14 -9.15 -0.79
C GLY A 25 17.84 -9.88 -1.07
N ILE A 26 16.73 -9.14 -1.02
CA ILE A 26 15.40 -9.68 -1.31
C ILE A 26 14.64 -8.81 -2.32
N MET A 27 13.81 -9.45 -3.12
CA MET A 27 12.90 -8.82 -4.06
C MET A 27 11.45 -9.11 -3.67
N ILE A 28 10.63 -8.05 -3.62
CA ILE A 28 9.24 -8.11 -3.17
C ILE A 28 8.33 -7.64 -4.29
N GLY A 29 7.45 -8.52 -4.77
CA GLY A 29 6.49 -8.23 -5.82
C GLY A 29 5.09 -7.96 -5.26
N ARG A 30 4.25 -9.00 -5.26
CA ARG A 30 2.80 -8.93 -4.98
C ARG A 30 2.44 -8.20 -3.68
N ALA A 31 3.24 -8.35 -2.62
CA ALA A 31 2.97 -7.74 -1.33
C ALA A 31 3.07 -6.20 -1.32
N THR A 32 3.72 -5.58 -2.31
CA THR A 32 3.86 -4.10 -2.38
C THR A 32 2.60 -3.39 -2.88
N VAL A 33 1.65 -4.14 -3.45
CA VAL A 33 0.48 -3.61 -4.12
C VAL A 33 -0.50 -3.04 -3.10
N GLY A 34 -0.57 -1.72 -2.99
CA GLY A 34 -1.41 -1.07 -1.97
C GLY A 34 -0.83 -1.22 -0.56
N HIS A 35 0.43 -1.65 -0.46
CA HIS A 35 1.20 -1.71 0.78
C HIS A 35 2.68 -1.33 0.47
N PRO A 36 2.95 -0.12 -0.06
CA PRO A 36 4.30 0.30 -0.42
C PRO A 36 5.20 0.52 0.81
N TRP A 37 4.64 0.69 2.01
CA TRP A 37 5.42 0.89 3.24
C TRP A 37 6.01 -0.41 3.82
N ILE A 38 5.71 -1.58 3.23
CA ILE A 38 6.29 -2.87 3.64
C ILE A 38 7.82 -2.85 3.69
N PHE A 39 8.47 -2.09 2.81
CA PHE A 39 9.93 -1.94 2.82
C PHE A 39 10.45 -1.27 4.09
N LYS A 40 9.70 -0.30 4.63
CA LYS A 40 10.03 0.37 5.89
C LYS A 40 9.85 -0.57 7.08
N GLU A 41 8.76 -1.35 7.08
CA GLU A 41 8.49 -2.35 8.11
C GLU A 41 9.57 -3.44 8.14
N ILE A 42 9.94 -3.97 6.97
CA ILE A 42 11.00 -4.96 6.83
C ILE A 42 12.33 -4.38 7.32
N ARG A 43 12.71 -3.19 6.85
CA ARG A 43 13.97 -2.56 7.29
C ARG A 43 14.02 -2.41 8.80
N TYR A 44 12.97 -1.85 9.40
CA TYR A 44 12.88 -1.67 10.85
C TYR A 44 12.98 -3.00 11.61
N PHE A 45 12.33 -4.05 11.13
CA PHE A 45 12.41 -5.37 11.74
C PHE A 45 13.80 -5.99 11.62
N LEU A 46 14.46 -5.89 10.47
CA LEU A 46 15.81 -6.40 10.28
C LEU A 46 16.83 -5.67 11.16
N GLU A 47 16.64 -4.38 11.40
CA GLU A 47 17.53 -3.57 12.25
C GLU A 47 17.28 -3.76 13.75
N THR A 48 16.02 -3.93 14.17
CA THR A 48 15.63 -3.87 15.59
C THR A 48 15.09 -5.17 16.17
N GLY A 49 14.73 -6.13 15.32
CA GLY A 49 13.97 -7.33 15.70
C GLY A 49 12.52 -7.07 16.11
N LYS A 50 12.02 -5.83 16.00
CA LYS A 50 10.66 -5.42 16.42
C LYS A 50 9.77 -5.08 15.22
N LEU A 51 8.47 -5.18 15.41
CA LEU A 51 7.49 -4.76 14.40
C LEU A 51 7.12 -3.30 14.58
N LEU A 52 6.87 -2.60 13.46
CA LEU A 52 6.25 -1.29 13.50
C LEU A 52 4.76 -1.44 13.83
N PRO A 53 4.16 -0.47 14.54
CA PRO A 53 2.72 -0.37 14.61
C PRO A 53 2.13 -0.10 13.22
N PRO A 54 0.88 -0.53 12.96
CA PRO A 54 0.20 -0.25 11.71
C PRO A 54 0.09 1.27 11.47
N LEU A 55 0.05 1.67 10.20
CA LEU A 55 -0.20 3.05 9.84
C LEU A 55 -1.66 3.40 10.11
N SER A 56 -1.91 4.59 10.65
CA SER A 56 -3.26 5.12 10.73
C SER A 56 -3.86 5.30 9.33
N ILE A 57 -5.20 5.22 9.23
CA ILE A 57 -5.88 5.38 7.95
C ILE A 57 -5.56 6.72 7.28
N ASN A 58 -5.42 7.80 8.05
CA ASN A 58 -5.01 9.11 7.50
C ASN A 58 -3.66 9.02 6.78
N LYS A 59 -2.66 8.35 7.39
CA LYS A 59 -1.36 8.15 6.73
C LYS A 59 -1.46 7.28 5.49
N ILE A 60 -2.33 6.26 5.51
CA ILE A 60 -2.58 5.42 4.32
C ILE A 60 -3.22 6.25 3.20
N VAL A 61 -4.19 7.11 3.53
CA VAL A 61 -4.82 8.03 2.57
C VAL A 61 -3.79 8.99 1.97
N ASP A 62 -2.92 9.60 2.79
CA ASP A 62 -1.88 10.52 2.30
C ASP A 62 -0.93 9.82 1.32
N LEU A 63 -0.53 8.59 1.63
CA LEU A 63 0.29 7.76 0.75
C LEU A 63 -0.46 7.39 -0.54
N ALA A 64 -1.74 7.05 -0.44
CA ALA A 64 -2.58 6.73 -1.60
C ALA A 64 -2.76 7.94 -2.52
N LYS A 65 -3.00 9.14 -1.98
CA LYS A 65 -3.07 10.41 -2.73
C LYS A 65 -1.74 10.71 -3.43
N THR A 66 -0.63 10.61 -2.70
CA THR A 66 0.70 10.83 -3.27
C THR A 66 0.99 9.85 -4.41
N HIS A 67 0.66 8.57 -4.24
CA HIS A 67 0.83 7.56 -5.27
C HIS A 67 -0.08 7.83 -6.48
N PHE A 68 -1.33 8.19 -6.24
CA PHE A 68 -2.30 8.53 -7.28
C PHE A 68 -1.83 9.73 -8.12
N GLN A 69 -1.47 10.84 -7.48
CA GLN A 69 -0.97 12.04 -8.15
C GLN A 69 0.28 11.75 -9.00
N LYS A 70 1.21 10.94 -8.48
CA LYS A 70 2.39 10.50 -9.25
C LYS A 70 1.99 9.64 -10.46
N SER A 71 1.04 8.72 -10.30
CA SER A 71 0.55 7.88 -11.40
C SER A 71 -0.06 8.73 -12.52
N VAL A 72 -0.94 9.68 -12.16
CA VAL A 72 -1.56 10.60 -13.12
C VAL A 72 -0.51 11.49 -13.78
N LYS A 73 0.41 12.09 -13.01
CA LYS A 73 1.49 12.93 -13.54
C LYS A 73 2.39 12.18 -14.53
N CYS A 74 2.75 10.93 -14.22
CA CYS A 74 3.69 10.17 -15.04
C CYS A 74 3.05 9.50 -16.26
N LYS A 75 1.77 9.09 -16.16
CA LYS A 75 1.11 8.26 -17.18
C LYS A 75 -0.03 8.98 -17.91
N GLY A 76 -0.42 10.16 -17.47
CA GLY A 76 -1.57 10.91 -17.98
C GLY A 76 -2.91 10.25 -17.67
N GLU A 77 -3.98 10.90 -18.08
CA GLU A 77 -5.34 10.37 -18.00
C GLU A 77 -5.73 9.70 -19.33
N PRO A 78 -6.50 8.58 -19.31
CA PRO A 78 -7.03 7.87 -18.14
C PRO A 78 -6.06 6.81 -17.57
N ARG A 79 -4.89 6.60 -18.20
CA ARG A 79 -3.99 5.47 -17.89
C ARG A 79 -3.50 5.48 -16.44
N GLY A 80 -3.11 6.64 -15.92
CA GLY A 80 -2.68 6.82 -14.54
C GLY A 80 -3.76 6.46 -13.52
N VAL A 81 -5.03 6.70 -13.86
CA VAL A 81 -6.20 6.31 -13.05
C VAL A 81 -6.38 4.80 -13.06
N TYR A 82 -6.36 4.17 -14.24
CA TYR A 82 -6.56 2.71 -14.35
C TYR A 82 -5.54 1.90 -13.55
N GLU A 83 -4.28 2.30 -13.59
CA GLU A 83 -3.20 1.65 -12.84
C GLU A 83 -3.44 1.68 -11.33
N MET A 84 -4.05 2.74 -10.82
CA MET A 84 -4.28 2.95 -9.40
C MET A 84 -5.43 2.13 -8.83
N ARG A 85 -6.36 1.65 -9.67
CA ARG A 85 -7.53 0.86 -9.23
C ARG A 85 -7.13 -0.38 -8.41
N ARG A 86 -6.11 -1.11 -8.88
CA ARG A 86 -5.56 -2.28 -8.17
C ARG A 86 -5.03 -1.89 -6.78
N HIS A 87 -4.36 -0.75 -6.67
CA HIS A 87 -3.77 -0.28 -5.42
C HIS A 87 -4.86 0.18 -4.45
N PHE A 88 -5.82 0.97 -4.91
CA PHE A 88 -6.96 1.44 -4.10
C PHE A 88 -7.76 0.30 -3.49
N SER A 89 -8.00 -0.79 -4.22
CA SER A 89 -8.70 -1.94 -3.67
C SER A 89 -7.96 -2.62 -2.52
N THR A 90 -6.63 -2.47 -2.43
CA THR A 90 -5.82 -3.11 -1.40
C THR A 90 -5.48 -2.17 -0.24
N TYR A 91 -5.24 -0.88 -0.51
CA TYR A 91 -4.96 0.13 0.53
C TYR A 91 -5.98 0.12 1.66
N PHE A 92 -7.26 -0.06 1.33
CA PHE A 92 -8.39 0.07 2.25
C PHE A 92 -9.06 -1.27 2.56
N ARG A 93 -8.32 -2.37 2.38
CA ARG A 93 -8.81 -3.70 2.76
C ARG A 93 -9.02 -3.75 4.28
N GLY A 94 -10.16 -4.29 4.72
CA GLY A 94 -10.51 -4.42 6.14
C GLY A 94 -11.36 -3.27 6.68
N LEU A 95 -11.56 -2.18 5.93
CA LEU A 95 -12.48 -1.12 6.35
C LEU A 95 -13.93 -1.62 6.40
N PRO A 96 -14.68 -1.38 7.50
CA PRO A 96 -16.07 -1.80 7.62
C PRO A 96 -16.95 -0.99 6.65
N ASN A 97 -17.98 -1.64 6.08
CA ASN A 97 -18.96 -1.00 5.19
C ASN A 97 -18.34 -0.25 3.97
N PHE A 98 -17.18 -0.71 3.49
CA PHE A 98 -16.41 -0.03 2.44
C PHE A 98 -16.90 -0.30 1.00
N LYS A 99 -17.83 -1.24 0.78
CA LYS A 99 -18.24 -1.69 -0.57
C LYS A 99 -18.68 -0.53 -1.48
N LYS A 100 -19.53 0.37 -0.99
CA LYS A 100 -20.04 1.51 -1.77
C LYS A 100 -18.94 2.49 -2.15
N THR A 101 -18.10 2.87 -1.17
CA THR A 101 -16.93 3.75 -1.39
C THR A 101 -15.95 3.14 -2.38
N ARG A 102 -15.67 1.83 -2.23
CA ARG A 102 -14.80 1.09 -3.17
C ARG A 102 -15.33 1.14 -4.59
N ILE A 103 -16.63 0.91 -4.81
CA ILE A 103 -17.20 0.93 -6.16
C ILE A 103 -16.97 2.31 -6.78
N ARG A 104 -17.36 3.40 -6.10
CA ARG A 104 -17.12 4.77 -6.57
C ARG A 104 -15.65 5.00 -6.93
N LEU A 105 -14.74 4.66 -6.01
CA LEU A 105 -13.30 4.85 -6.15
C LEU A 105 -12.69 4.09 -7.34
N LEU A 106 -13.26 2.94 -7.70
CA LEU A 106 -12.77 2.08 -8.78
C LEU A 106 -13.47 2.32 -10.12
N THR A 107 -14.58 3.05 -10.16
CA THR A 107 -15.34 3.28 -11.40
C THR A 107 -15.11 4.65 -12.01
N THR A 108 -14.99 5.71 -11.20
CA THR A 108 -14.79 7.06 -11.73
C THR A 108 -13.44 7.19 -12.46
N LEU A 109 -13.38 8.17 -13.37
CA LEU A 109 -12.16 8.61 -14.05
C LEU A 109 -11.76 10.03 -13.66
N ASP A 110 -12.61 10.75 -12.94
CA ASP A 110 -12.35 12.13 -12.52
C ASP A 110 -11.34 12.15 -11.37
N VAL A 111 -10.20 12.82 -11.60
CA VAL A 111 -9.10 12.95 -10.64
C VAL A 111 -9.51 13.70 -9.37
N ASN A 112 -10.36 14.72 -9.51
CA ASN A 112 -10.87 15.49 -8.37
C ASN A 112 -11.87 14.65 -7.57
N GLU A 113 -12.75 13.89 -8.25
CA GLU A 113 -13.68 12.98 -7.56
C GLU A 113 -12.92 11.91 -6.78
N ILE A 114 -11.88 11.30 -7.36
CA ILE A 114 -11.02 10.32 -6.67
C ILE A 114 -10.37 10.95 -5.44
N THR A 115 -9.84 12.16 -5.57
CA THR A 115 -9.23 12.87 -4.45
C THR A 115 -10.25 13.13 -3.33
N GLY A 116 -11.46 13.58 -3.68
CA GLY A 116 -12.56 13.78 -2.74
C GLY A 116 -13.00 12.48 -2.06
N ILE A 117 -13.06 11.35 -2.78
CA ILE A 117 -13.36 10.05 -2.17
C ILE A 117 -12.26 9.64 -1.18
N LEU A 118 -10.99 9.94 -1.47
CA LEU A 118 -9.89 9.68 -0.55
C LEU A 118 -10.00 10.55 0.73
N ASP A 119 -10.46 11.80 0.60
CA ASP A 119 -10.78 12.67 1.75
C ASP A 119 -11.92 12.11 2.60
N GLU A 120 -13.04 11.69 1.98
CA GLU A 120 -14.16 11.04 2.67
C GLU A 120 -13.69 9.81 3.49
N ILE A 121 -12.70 9.07 2.98
CA ILE A 121 -12.12 7.92 3.68
C ILE A 121 -11.35 8.36 4.92
N ALA A 122 -10.52 9.40 4.82
CA ALA A 122 -9.78 9.93 5.96
C ALA A 122 -10.72 10.43 7.05
N GLU A 123 -11.76 11.18 6.68
CA GLU A 123 -12.75 11.70 7.64
C GLU A 123 -13.51 10.58 8.35
N LYS A 124 -13.99 9.59 7.58
CA LYS A 124 -14.85 8.53 8.13
C LYS A 124 -14.09 7.48 8.93
N TYR A 125 -12.87 7.15 8.53
CA TYR A 125 -12.12 6.01 9.09
C TYR A 125 -10.82 6.42 9.79
N GLY A 126 -10.44 7.70 9.77
CA GLY A 126 -9.19 8.20 10.37
C GLY A 126 -9.05 7.96 11.86
N GLY A 127 -10.17 7.88 12.58
CA GLY A 127 -10.21 7.57 14.01
C GLY A 127 -10.23 6.07 14.35
N LEU A 128 -10.28 5.18 13.36
CA LEU A 128 -10.22 3.74 13.62
C LEU A 128 -8.77 3.31 13.91
N GLY A 129 -8.57 2.70 15.08
CA GLY A 129 -7.35 1.95 15.39
C GLY A 129 -7.44 0.54 14.80
N ILE A 130 -7.00 0.40 13.55
CA ILE A 130 -6.94 -0.86 12.80
C ILE A 130 -5.51 -1.11 12.31
#